data_AF-A0A2S3YNU6-F1
#
_entry.id   AF-A0A2S3YNU6-F1
#
_cell.length_a   1.000
_cell.length_b   1.000
_cell.length_c   1.000
_cell.angle_alpha   90.00
_cell.angle_beta   90.00
_cell.angle_gamma   90.00
#
_symmetry.space_group_name_H-M   'P 1'
#
loop_
_entity.id
_entity.type
_entity.pdbx_description
1 polymer ?
#
loop_
_entity_poly.entity_id
_entity_poly.type
_entity_poly.pdbx_seq_one_letter_code
_entity_poly.pdbx_strand_id
1 'polypeptide(L)'
;MNEQPAAGGNVAGPGSRSKRGRIRRAIPPWRETFLGAPAWALAMAFSAWYALWLREHDATFHLESILLLYAFGGLIAWPLSLFGGRCMAEGRGIETRFAAYLLSLIAGTVGLTGLLFALDYRLFYAQWHATTGSRIWFYQALFTSASAFYQFLVLGIRLYLPFGALALLLASLGLARRQ
;
A
#
# COMPACT_ATOMS: atom_id res chain seq x y z
N MET A 1 -12.49 52.96 -47.03
CA MET A 1 -11.70 51.71 -47.01
C MET A 1 -10.56 51.88 -46.03
N ASN A 2 -10.67 51.30 -44.84
CA ASN A 2 -9.52 50.88 -44.04
C ASN A 2 -10.04 49.84 -43.04
N GLU A 3 -9.76 48.58 -43.36
CA GLU A 3 -10.13 47.41 -42.56
C GLU A 3 -9.19 47.32 -41.35
N GLN A 4 -9.76 47.19 -40.15
CA GLN A 4 -9.03 46.78 -38.96
C GLN A 4 -8.97 45.24 -38.94
N PRO A 5 -7.79 44.60 -38.85
CA PRO A 5 -7.73 43.16 -38.70
C PRO A 5 -8.03 42.78 -37.25
N ALA A 6 -8.94 41.81 -37.09
CA ALA A 6 -9.30 41.20 -35.83
C ALA A 6 -8.07 40.63 -35.11
N ALA A 7 -7.76 41.17 -33.93
CA ALA A 7 -6.84 40.55 -33.00
C ALA A 7 -7.47 39.25 -32.49
N GLY A 8 -7.07 38.13 -33.08
CA GLY A 8 -7.36 36.79 -32.59
C GLY A 8 -6.76 36.62 -31.20
N GLY A 9 -7.55 36.94 -30.18
CA GLY A 9 -7.27 36.59 -28.79
C GLY A 9 -7.22 35.08 -28.68
N ASN A 10 -6.01 34.54 -28.64
CA ASN A 10 -5.76 33.14 -28.34
C ASN A 10 -6.11 32.91 -26.87
N VAL A 11 -7.40 32.71 -26.58
CA VAL A 11 -7.88 32.31 -25.26
C VAL A 11 -7.40 30.89 -25.07
N ALA A 12 -6.24 30.74 -24.42
CA ALA A 12 -5.74 29.46 -23.95
C ALA A 12 -6.81 28.83 -23.04
N GLY A 13 -7.56 27.87 -23.58
CA GLY A 13 -8.62 27.18 -22.85
C GLY A 13 -8.07 26.52 -21.58
N PRO A 14 -8.83 26.52 -20.46
CA PRO A 14 -8.43 25.88 -19.22
C PRO A 14 -8.57 24.36 -19.35
N GLY A 15 -7.69 23.70 -20.10
CA GLY A 15 -8.02 22.39 -20.67
C GLY A 15 -6.98 21.28 -20.61
N SER A 16 -5.71 21.52 -20.25
CA SER A 16 -4.78 20.39 -20.07
C SER A 16 -3.86 20.57 -18.86
N ARG A 17 -4.37 20.22 -17.67
CA ARG A 17 -3.48 19.78 -16.59
C ARG A 17 -2.84 18.47 -17.05
N SER A 18 -1.66 18.58 -17.66
CA SER A 18 -0.89 17.44 -18.18
C SER A 18 -0.80 16.32 -17.13
N LYS A 19 -1.13 15.07 -17.52
CA LYS A 19 -1.00 13.88 -16.68
C LYS A 19 0.40 13.76 -16.06
N ARG A 20 1.45 14.26 -16.74
CA ARG A 20 2.82 14.34 -16.23
C ARG A 20 2.97 15.32 -15.05
N GLY A 21 2.23 16.43 -15.06
CA GLY A 21 2.21 17.39 -13.94
C GLY A 21 1.57 16.80 -12.69
N ARG A 22 0.50 16.00 -12.86
CA ARG A 22 -0.15 15.25 -11.77
C ARG A 22 0.80 14.23 -11.13
N ILE A 23 1.51 13.44 -11.93
CA ILE A 23 2.46 12.43 -11.41
C ILE A 23 3.60 13.09 -10.64
N ARG A 24 4.17 14.21 -11.14
CA ARG A 24 5.23 14.94 -10.44
C ARG A 24 4.77 15.52 -9.09
N ARG A 25 3.53 15.97 -8.98
CA ARG A 25 2.94 16.47 -7.72
C ARG A 25 2.52 15.36 -6.76
N ALA A 26 2.33 14.15 -7.27
CA ALA A 26 1.98 12.97 -6.48
C ALA A 26 3.18 12.29 -5.82
N ILE A 27 4.42 12.70 -6.15
CA ILE A 27 5.63 12.20 -5.49
C ILE A 27 5.62 12.68 -4.02
N PRO A 28 5.60 11.77 -3.03
CA PRO A 28 5.62 12.17 -1.64
C PRO A 28 6.96 12.84 -1.30
N PRO A 29 6.96 13.88 -0.44
CA PRO A 29 8.19 14.52 -0.01
C PRO A 29 9.04 13.53 0.77
N TRP A 30 10.37 13.59 0.57
CA TRP A 30 11.30 12.60 1.11
C TRP A 30 11.15 12.41 2.63
N ARG A 31 10.91 13.49 3.38
CA ARG A 31 10.73 13.43 4.85
C ARG A 31 9.52 12.59 5.27
N GLU A 32 8.39 12.74 4.58
CA GLU A 32 7.17 11.95 4.85
C GLU A 32 7.38 10.47 4.56
N THR A 33 8.17 10.16 3.53
CA THR A 33 8.50 8.79 3.16
C THR A 33 9.50 8.16 4.14
N PHE A 34 10.62 8.84 4.41
CA PHE A 34 11.70 8.30 5.25
C PHE A 34 11.35 8.21 6.72
N LEU A 35 10.53 9.12 7.26
CA LEU A 35 10.09 9.04 8.66
C LEU A 35 8.81 8.20 8.80
N GLY A 36 7.90 8.32 7.82
CA GLY A 36 6.63 7.61 7.87
C GLY A 36 6.76 6.12 7.64
N ALA A 37 7.69 5.66 6.78
CA ALA A 37 7.83 4.23 6.50
C ALA A 37 8.31 3.43 7.73
N PRO A 38 9.37 3.83 8.46
CA PRO A 38 9.75 3.14 9.71
C PRO A 38 8.66 3.23 10.79
N ALA A 39 8.00 4.40 10.94
CA ALA A 39 6.92 4.55 11.91
C ALA A 39 5.74 3.63 11.59
N TRP A 40 5.39 3.49 10.31
CA TRP A 40 4.33 2.60 9.85
C TRP A 40 4.72 1.13 10.03
N ALA A 41 5.97 0.76 9.72
CA ALA A 41 6.50 -0.58 9.95
C ALA A 41 6.42 -0.98 11.44
N LEU A 42 6.86 -0.10 12.35
CA LEU A 42 6.77 -0.31 13.79
C LEU A 42 5.33 -0.42 14.26
N ALA A 43 4.41 0.41 13.73
CA ALA A 43 2.99 0.34 14.07
C ALA A 43 2.35 -1.00 13.64
N MET A 44 2.69 -1.52 12.45
CA MET A 44 2.18 -2.80 11.96
C MET A 44 2.75 -3.97 12.75
N ALA A 45 4.06 -3.95 13.05
CA ALA A 45 4.69 -4.95 13.91
C ALA A 45 4.10 -4.95 15.32
N PHE A 46 3.92 -3.76 15.92
CA PHE A 46 3.28 -3.63 17.24
C PHE A 46 1.84 -4.14 17.24
N SER A 47 1.07 -3.84 16.20
CA SER A 47 -0.29 -4.37 16.06
C SER A 47 -0.30 -5.89 16.03
N ALA A 48 0.59 -6.50 15.23
CA ALA A 48 0.69 -7.96 15.12
C ALA A 48 1.11 -8.59 16.44
N TRP A 49 2.13 -8.03 17.10
CA TRP A 49 2.59 -8.48 18.42
C TRP A 49 1.46 -8.43 19.45
N TYR A 50 0.76 -7.31 19.56
CA TYR A 50 -0.34 -7.15 20.50
C TYR A 50 -1.50 -8.13 20.22
N ALA A 51 -1.85 -8.31 18.95
CA ALA A 51 -2.91 -9.24 18.56
C ALA A 51 -2.54 -10.70 18.86
N LEU A 52 -1.27 -11.07 18.75
CA LEU A 52 -0.76 -12.39 19.14
C LEU A 52 -0.75 -12.56 20.66
N TRP A 53 -0.28 -11.54 21.38
CA TRP A 53 -0.23 -11.54 22.84
C TRP A 53 -1.61 -11.81 23.47
N LEU A 54 -2.66 -11.17 22.93
CA LEU A 54 -4.04 -11.39 23.35
C LEU A 54 -4.58 -12.80 23.07
N ARG A 55 -4.02 -13.52 22.09
CA ARG A 55 -4.54 -14.81 21.62
C ARG A 55 -3.79 -16.01 22.19
N GLU A 56 -2.47 -15.91 22.34
CA GLU A 56 -1.61 -17.08 22.57
C GLU A 56 -0.63 -16.93 23.74
N HIS A 57 -0.67 -15.82 24.50
CA HIS A 57 0.11 -15.62 25.74
C HIS A 57 1.59 -16.04 25.64
N ASP A 58 2.30 -15.56 24.59
CA ASP A 58 3.76 -15.52 24.44
C ASP A 58 4.55 -16.81 24.11
N ALA A 59 3.97 -17.82 23.47
CA ALA A 59 4.76 -18.99 23.02
C ALA A 59 4.51 -19.40 21.55
N THR A 60 4.99 -18.60 20.59
CA THR A 60 5.06 -19.02 19.18
C THR A 60 6.49 -19.02 18.65
N PHE A 61 6.97 -20.18 18.20
CA PHE A 61 8.31 -20.38 17.60
C PHE A 61 8.60 -19.46 16.39
N HIS A 62 7.58 -18.81 15.83
CA HIS A 62 7.67 -17.96 14.64
C HIS A 62 7.35 -16.48 14.91
N LEU A 63 7.30 -16.05 16.18
CA LEU A 63 6.95 -14.66 16.52
C LEU A 63 7.79 -13.66 15.73
N GLU A 64 9.12 -13.80 15.75
CA GLU A 64 10.03 -12.90 15.03
C GLU A 64 9.72 -12.82 13.53
N SER A 65 9.53 -13.98 12.87
CA SER A 65 9.21 -14.03 11.44
C SER A 65 7.88 -13.34 11.11
N ILE A 66 6.88 -13.49 11.98
CA ILE A 66 5.59 -12.80 11.82
C ILE A 66 5.78 -11.28 11.99
N LEU A 67 6.50 -10.83 13.03
CA LEU A 67 6.72 -9.40 13.25
C LEU A 67 7.48 -8.76 12.09
N LEU A 68 8.52 -9.43 11.58
CA LEU A 68 9.29 -8.97 10.42
C LEU A 68 8.41 -8.91 9.16
N LEU A 69 7.56 -9.91 8.93
CA LEU A 69 6.62 -9.91 7.80
C LEU A 69 5.72 -8.67 7.81
N TYR A 70 5.10 -8.35 8.95
CA TYR A 70 4.23 -7.18 9.09
C TYR A 70 5.02 -5.85 9.04
N ALA A 71 6.23 -5.83 9.61
CA ALA A 71 7.11 -4.68 9.55
C ALA A 71 7.51 -4.35 8.10
N PHE A 72 8.01 -5.33 7.35
CA PHE A 72 8.42 -5.13 5.94
C PHE A 72 7.22 -4.84 5.03
N GLY A 73 6.09 -5.51 5.27
CA GLY A 73 4.83 -5.23 4.59
C GLY A 73 4.42 -3.77 4.76
N GLY A 74 4.45 -3.24 5.99
CA GLY A 74 4.23 -1.83 6.27
C GLY A 74 5.29 -0.91 5.65
N LEU A 75 6.57 -1.22 5.83
CA LEU A 75 7.69 -0.40 5.35
C LEU A 75 7.60 -0.14 3.85
N ILE A 76 7.31 -1.18 3.06
CA ILE A 76 7.20 -1.09 1.60
C ILE A 76 5.85 -0.50 1.19
N ALA A 77 4.77 -0.82 1.91
CA ALA A 77 3.44 -0.28 1.62
C ALA A 77 3.39 1.25 1.75
N TRP A 78 4.03 1.83 2.77
CA TRP A 78 3.94 3.26 3.05
C TRP A 78 4.21 4.16 1.83
N PRO A 79 5.39 4.12 1.16
CA PRO A 79 5.65 4.96 -0.01
C PRO A 79 4.67 4.72 -1.17
N LEU A 80 4.27 3.45 -1.39
CA LEU A 80 3.36 3.08 -2.48
C LEU A 80 1.94 3.60 -2.23
N SER A 81 1.46 3.45 -0.99
CA SER A 81 0.16 3.95 -0.54
C SER A 81 0.11 5.47 -0.54
N LEU A 82 1.20 6.16 -0.18
CA LEU A 82 1.29 7.61 -0.31
C LEU A 82 1.13 8.01 -1.76
N PHE A 83 1.93 7.44 -2.67
CA PHE A 83 1.88 7.76 -4.09
C PHE A 83 0.48 7.53 -4.69
N GLY A 84 -0.14 6.38 -4.40
CA GLY A 84 -1.51 6.06 -4.82
C GLY A 84 -2.53 7.05 -4.28
N GLY A 85 -2.43 7.36 -2.98
CA GLY A 85 -3.30 8.31 -2.30
C GLY A 85 -3.21 9.71 -2.90
N ARG A 86 -2.00 10.25 -3.12
CA ARG A 86 -1.82 11.59 -3.73
C ARG A 86 -2.34 11.65 -5.16
N CYS A 87 -2.13 10.60 -5.96
CA CYS A 87 -2.67 10.51 -7.31
C CYS A 87 -4.20 10.58 -7.34
N MET A 88 -4.87 9.94 -6.38
CA MET A 88 -6.33 9.91 -6.27
C MET A 88 -6.92 11.15 -5.58
N ALA A 89 -6.15 11.82 -4.73
CA ALA A 89 -6.60 12.94 -3.90
C ALA A 89 -6.48 14.33 -4.57
N GLU A 90 -5.70 14.44 -5.66
CA GLU A 90 -5.36 15.72 -6.28
C GLU A 90 -6.62 16.54 -6.68
N GLY A 91 -6.74 17.76 -6.12
CA GLY A 91 -7.82 18.69 -6.43
C GLY A 91 -9.19 18.32 -5.86
N ARG A 92 -9.25 17.35 -4.92
CA ARG A 92 -10.51 16.90 -4.30
C ARG A 92 -10.70 17.48 -2.89
N GLY A 93 -11.92 17.40 -2.36
CA GLY A 93 -12.27 17.78 -0.98
C GLY A 93 -11.75 16.79 0.07
N ILE A 94 -11.76 17.19 1.34
CA ILE A 94 -11.11 16.46 2.45
C ILE A 94 -11.66 15.03 2.62
N GLU A 95 -12.96 14.81 2.42
CA GLU A 95 -13.59 13.50 2.54
C GLU A 95 -13.03 12.54 1.48
N THR A 96 -12.90 12.99 0.24
CA THR A 96 -12.37 12.17 -0.85
C THR A 96 -10.87 11.93 -0.70
N ARG A 97 -10.12 12.88 -0.13
CA ARG A 97 -8.69 12.68 0.20
C ARG A 97 -8.53 11.61 1.28
N PHE A 98 -9.35 11.68 2.33
CA PHE A 98 -9.37 10.67 3.38
C PHE A 98 -9.67 9.29 2.83
N ALA A 99 -10.74 9.15 2.03
CA ALA A 99 -11.09 7.88 1.39
C ALA A 99 -9.97 7.36 0.47
N ALA A 100 -9.34 8.24 -0.32
CA ALA A 100 -8.22 7.89 -1.20
C ALA A 100 -7.03 7.33 -0.41
N TYR A 101 -6.63 8.00 0.67
CA TYR A 101 -5.54 7.54 1.53
C TYR A 101 -5.89 6.28 2.30
N LEU A 102 -7.11 6.18 2.82
CA LEU A 102 -7.59 5.00 3.54
C LEU A 102 -7.55 3.77 2.65
N LEU A 103 -8.13 3.85 1.45
CA LEU A 103 -8.11 2.77 0.47
C LEU A 103 -6.68 2.42 0.04
N SER A 104 -5.85 3.41 -0.22
CA SER A 104 -4.46 3.18 -0.65
C SER A 104 -3.63 2.52 0.44
N LEU A 105 -3.81 2.91 1.70
CA LEU A 105 -3.10 2.30 2.84
C LEU A 105 -3.61 0.90 3.16
N ILE A 106 -4.93 0.62 3.06
CA ILE A 106 -5.47 -0.73 3.20
C ILE A 106 -4.90 -1.63 2.09
N ALA A 107 -5.11 -1.25 0.83
CA ALA A 107 -4.70 -2.05 -0.31
C ALA A 107 -3.19 -2.26 -0.34
N GLY A 108 -2.40 -1.21 -0.07
CA GLY A 108 -0.96 -1.30 0.02
C GLY A 108 -0.49 -2.19 1.17
N THR A 109 -0.95 -1.95 2.39
CA THR A 109 -0.45 -2.68 3.57
C THR A 109 -0.86 -4.14 3.55
N VAL A 110 -2.16 -4.42 3.33
CA VAL A 110 -2.67 -5.80 3.26
C VAL A 110 -2.11 -6.51 2.03
N GLY A 111 -2.08 -5.84 0.87
CA GLY A 111 -1.58 -6.41 -0.38
C GLY A 111 -0.09 -6.74 -0.34
N LEU A 112 0.77 -5.82 0.14
CA LEU A 112 2.21 -6.07 0.22
C LEU A 112 2.54 -7.14 1.26
N THR A 113 1.92 -7.09 2.43
CA THR A 113 2.16 -8.11 3.47
C THR A 113 1.69 -9.49 3.01
N GLY A 114 0.51 -9.58 2.39
CA GLY A 114 0.02 -10.82 1.81
C GLY A 114 0.88 -11.34 0.66
N LEU A 115 1.44 -10.43 -0.16
CA LEU A 115 2.37 -10.81 -1.23
C LEU A 115 3.69 -11.35 -0.67
N LEU A 116 4.26 -10.69 0.34
CA LEU A 116 5.47 -11.17 1.02
C LEU A 116 5.24 -12.55 1.64
N PHE A 117 4.09 -12.74 2.30
CA PHE A 117 3.68 -14.04 2.82
C PHE A 117 3.59 -15.09 1.71
N ALA A 118 2.93 -14.76 0.59
CA ALA A 118 2.78 -15.67 -0.54
C ALA A 118 4.13 -16.04 -1.18
N LEU A 119 5.08 -15.11 -1.24
CA LEU A 119 6.43 -15.37 -1.74
C LEU A 119 7.21 -16.30 -0.81
N ASP A 120 7.17 -16.06 0.50
CA ASP A 120 7.81 -16.91 1.51
C ASP A 120 7.22 -18.33 1.49
N TYR A 121 5.89 -18.43 1.49
CA TYR A 121 5.17 -19.69 1.37
C TYR A 121 5.55 -20.44 0.09
N ARG A 122 5.57 -19.75 -1.06
CA ARG A 122 5.95 -20.35 -2.34
C ARG A 122 7.41 -20.80 -2.34
N LEU A 123 8.34 -20.06 -1.73
CA LEU A 123 9.74 -20.46 -1.62
C LEU A 123 9.88 -21.77 -0.83
N PHE A 124 9.15 -21.91 0.27
CA PHE A 124 9.12 -23.15 1.04
C PHE A 124 8.63 -24.34 0.20
N TYR A 125 7.53 -24.15 -0.57
CA TYR A 125 6.95 -25.21 -1.40
C TYR A 125 7.66 -25.47 -2.73
N ALA A 126 8.61 -24.61 -3.13
CA ALA A 126 9.27 -24.67 -4.44
C ALA A 126 9.95 -26.01 -4.74
N GLN A 127 10.41 -26.73 -3.71
CA GLN A 127 11.10 -28.01 -3.84
C GLN A 127 10.20 -29.16 -4.34
N TRP A 128 8.88 -29.02 -4.21
CA TRP A 128 7.90 -30.00 -4.72
C TRP A 128 7.28 -29.59 -6.06
N HIS A 129 7.75 -28.49 -6.65
CA HIS A 129 7.27 -28.02 -7.94
C HIS A 129 8.09 -28.59 -9.10
N ALA A 130 7.49 -28.57 -10.29
CA ALA A 130 8.13 -28.97 -11.52
C ALA A 130 9.36 -28.09 -11.82
N THR A 131 10.17 -28.50 -12.81
CA THR A 131 11.34 -27.72 -13.23
C THR A 131 10.96 -26.30 -13.63
N THR A 132 11.70 -25.32 -13.12
CA THR A 132 11.52 -23.89 -13.41
C THR A 132 11.45 -23.63 -14.91
N GLY A 133 10.49 -22.80 -15.33
CA GLY A 133 10.27 -22.45 -16.73
C GLY A 133 9.36 -23.40 -17.51
N SER A 134 8.99 -24.56 -16.95
CA SER A 134 7.96 -25.42 -17.54
C SER A 134 6.57 -24.80 -17.40
N ARG A 135 5.63 -25.16 -18.30
CA ARG A 135 4.23 -24.72 -18.21
C ARG A 135 3.57 -25.10 -16.87
N ILE A 136 3.89 -26.29 -16.35
CA ILE A 136 3.38 -26.79 -15.07
C ILE A 136 3.88 -25.92 -13.92
N TRP A 137 5.16 -25.55 -13.93
CA TRP A 137 5.74 -24.68 -12.90
C TRP A 137 5.04 -23.32 -12.84
N PHE A 138 4.65 -22.73 -13.98
CA PHE A 138 3.89 -21.47 -13.99
C PHE A 138 2.53 -21.60 -13.32
N TYR A 139 1.78 -22.68 -13.61
CA TYR A 139 0.51 -22.94 -12.93
C TYR A 139 0.72 -23.14 -11.43
N GLN A 140 1.71 -23.94 -11.05
CA GLN A 140 2.04 -24.18 -9.65
C GLN A 140 2.44 -22.90 -8.91
N ALA A 141 3.25 -22.04 -9.52
CA ALA A 141 3.63 -20.76 -8.96
C ALA A 141 2.40 -19.85 -8.76
N LEU A 142 1.51 -19.76 -9.75
CA LEU A 142 0.31 -18.94 -9.67
C LEU A 142 -0.65 -19.45 -8.58
N PHE A 143 -1.04 -20.72 -8.62
CA PHE A 143 -2.05 -21.26 -7.69
C PHE A 143 -1.53 -21.38 -6.26
N THR A 144 -0.25 -21.71 -6.06
CA THR A 144 0.35 -21.73 -4.72
C THR A 144 0.38 -20.34 -4.12
N SER A 145 0.85 -19.34 -4.88
CA SER A 145 0.94 -17.96 -4.39
C SER A 145 -0.45 -17.35 -4.16
N ALA A 146 -1.41 -17.60 -5.05
CA ALA A 146 -2.78 -17.11 -4.91
C ALA A 146 -3.48 -17.72 -3.69
N SER A 147 -3.29 -19.03 -3.46
CA SER A 147 -3.84 -19.72 -2.29
C SER A 147 -3.22 -19.20 -1.00
N ALA A 148 -1.90 -19.00 -0.96
CA ALA A 148 -1.21 -18.42 0.19
C ALA A 148 -1.67 -16.98 0.47
N PHE A 149 -1.83 -16.17 -0.58
CA PHE A 149 -2.37 -14.82 -0.43
C PHE A 149 -3.79 -14.83 0.16
N TYR A 150 -4.66 -15.72 -0.32
CA TYR A 150 -6.00 -15.90 0.25
C TYR A 150 -5.97 -16.35 1.71
N GLN A 151 -5.10 -17.31 2.06
CA GLN A 151 -4.90 -17.74 3.45
C GLN A 151 -4.51 -16.56 4.34
N PHE A 152 -3.61 -15.69 3.88
CA PHE A 152 -3.25 -14.46 4.59
C PHE A 152 -4.45 -13.52 4.76
N LEU A 153 -5.30 -13.36 3.74
CA LEU A 153 -6.50 -12.51 3.89
C LEU A 153 -7.44 -13.03 5.00
N VAL A 154 -7.61 -14.35 5.08
CA VAL A 154 -8.51 -14.96 6.07
C VAL A 154 -7.90 -14.95 7.48
N LEU A 155 -6.62 -15.27 7.60
CA LEU A 155 -5.97 -15.49 8.90
C LEU A 155 -5.06 -14.36 9.36
N GLY A 156 -4.45 -13.62 8.44
CA GLY A 156 -3.50 -12.55 8.72
C GLY A 156 -4.19 -11.24 9.07
N ILE A 157 -5.27 -10.86 8.38
CA ILE A 157 -5.91 -9.54 8.57
C ILE A 157 -6.26 -9.25 10.04
N ARG A 158 -6.66 -10.27 10.80
CA ARG A 158 -7.00 -10.14 12.22
C ARG A 158 -5.85 -9.67 13.11
N LEU A 159 -4.59 -9.78 12.67
CA LEU A 159 -3.41 -9.30 13.38
C LEU A 159 -3.21 -7.78 13.22
N TYR A 160 -3.92 -7.13 12.29
CA TYR A 160 -3.99 -5.67 12.22
C TYR A 160 -4.98 -5.06 13.23
N LEU A 161 -5.74 -5.86 13.98
CA LEU A 161 -6.77 -5.36 14.87
C LEU A 161 -6.35 -5.47 16.35
N PRO A 162 -6.63 -4.45 17.18
CA PRO A 162 -7.30 -3.17 16.83
C PRO A 162 -6.32 -2.08 16.37
N PHE A 163 -5.04 -2.16 16.73
CA PHE A 163 -4.11 -1.02 16.62
C PHE A 163 -3.74 -0.65 15.18
N GLY A 164 -3.60 -1.63 14.28
CA GLY A 164 -3.39 -1.35 12.86
C GLY A 164 -4.56 -0.57 12.24
N ALA A 165 -5.81 -0.88 12.60
CA ALA A 165 -6.97 -0.10 12.16
C ALA A 165 -6.98 1.32 12.73
N LEU A 166 -6.61 1.50 14.01
CA LEU A 166 -6.49 2.83 14.60
C LEU A 166 -5.39 3.66 13.92
N ALA A 167 -4.21 3.07 13.74
CA ALA A 167 -3.09 3.71 13.05
C ALA A 167 -3.46 4.10 11.61
N LEU A 168 -4.21 3.23 10.91
CA LEU A 168 -4.73 3.48 9.58
C LEU A 168 -5.64 4.71 9.54
N LEU A 169 -6.64 4.78 10.41
CA LEU A 169 -7.56 5.92 10.45
C LEU A 169 -6.83 7.24 10.75
N LEU A 170 -5.93 7.22 11.74
CA LEU A 170 -5.16 8.39 12.14
C LEU A 170 -4.21 8.85 11.03
N ALA A 171 -3.51 7.91 10.38
CA ALA A 171 -2.62 8.21 9.27
C ALA A 171 -3.38 8.78 8.07
N SER A 172 -4.49 8.15 7.66
CA SER A 172 -5.31 8.62 6.54
C SER A 172 -5.88 10.01 6.80
N LEU A 173 -6.35 10.30 8.02
CA LEU A 173 -6.86 11.61 8.40
C LEU A 173 -5.75 12.67 8.44
N GLY A 174 -4.58 12.32 9.02
CA GLY A 174 -3.42 13.19 9.06
C GLY A 174 -2.92 13.56 7.66
N LEU A 175 -2.89 12.60 6.74
CA LEU A 175 -2.49 12.82 5.35
C LEU A 175 -3.51 13.65 4.58
N ALA A 176 -4.81 13.38 4.77
CA ALA A 176 -5.88 14.13 4.10
C ALA A 176 -5.91 15.62 4.48
N ARG A 177 -5.53 15.95 5.73
CA ARG A 177 -5.46 17.33 6.25
C ARG A 177 -4.20 18.09 5.82
N ARG A 178 -3.10 17.39 5.53
CA ARG A 178 -1.80 17.99 5.18
C ARG A 178 -1.62 18.27 3.69
N GLN A 179 -2.41 17.60 2.85
CA GLN A 179 -2.56 17.95 1.44
C GLN A 179 -3.50 19.12 1.25
#